data_AF-A0A2I0J047-F1
#
_entry.id   AF-A0A2I0J047-F1
#
_cell.length_a   1.000
_cell.length_b   1.000
_cell.length_c   1.000
_cell.angle_alpha   90.00
_cell.angle_beta   90.00
_cell.angle_gamma   90.00
#
_symmetry.space_group_name_H-M   'P 1'
#
loop_
_entity.id
_entity.type
_entity.pdbx_description
1 polymer ?
#
loop_
_entity_poly.entity_id
_entity_poly.type
_entity_poly.pdbx_seq_one_letter_code
_entity_poly.pdbx_strand_id
1 'polypeptide(L)'
;MRSSMFQLLRSGSASRASLLRRGYSSGAVPERKVAVLGAAGGIGQPLSLLMKLNPLVSKLALYDIAGTPGVAADVSHINTRSE
;
A
#
# COMPACT_ATOMS: atom_id res chain seq x y z
N MET A 1 51.30 50.53 0.36
CA MET A 1 50.64 50.74 -0.94
C MET A 1 49.18 50.34 -0.75
N ARG A 2 48.26 51.24 -0.37
CA ARG A 2 47.33 51.99 -1.27
C ARG A 2 46.92 51.11 -2.46
N SER A 3 45.68 50.64 -2.57
CA SER A 3 44.48 51.41 -2.92
C SER A 3 43.19 50.70 -2.44
N SER A 4 42.27 51.38 -1.72
CA SER A 4 41.03 52.03 -2.24
C SER A 4 40.13 51.10 -3.08
N MET A 5 39.02 50.62 -2.53
CA MET A 5 37.70 51.29 -2.52
C MET A 5 36.95 51.09 -3.84
N PHE A 6 35.99 50.16 -3.85
CA PHE A 6 34.67 50.37 -4.44
C PHE A 6 33.65 49.42 -3.80
N GLN A 7 32.68 50.01 -3.11
CA GLN A 7 31.47 49.35 -2.63
C GLN A 7 30.70 48.80 -3.84
N LEU A 8 30.14 47.59 -3.71
CA LEU A 8 28.77 47.38 -4.19
C LEU A 8 28.08 46.28 -3.38
N LEU A 9 27.13 46.69 -2.55
CA LEU A 9 26.08 45.82 -2.05
C LEU A 9 25.34 45.20 -3.25
N ARG A 10 25.36 43.86 -3.36
CA ARG A 10 24.19 43.14 -3.87
C ARG A 10 23.64 42.29 -2.74
N SER A 11 22.79 42.95 -1.96
CA SER A 11 21.69 42.29 -1.25
C SER A 11 20.85 41.57 -2.29
N GLY A 12 21.17 40.31 -2.54
CA GLY A 12 20.27 39.36 -3.12
C GLY A 12 19.67 38.55 -1.99
N SER A 13 18.77 39.15 -1.19
CA SER A 13 17.76 38.36 -0.50
C SER A 13 16.87 37.75 -1.59
N ALA A 14 17.38 36.72 -2.26
CA ALA A 14 16.53 35.75 -2.91
C ALA A 14 15.74 35.17 -1.75
N SER A 15 14.54 35.73 -1.53
CA SER A 15 13.45 35.02 -0.91
C SER A 15 13.38 33.70 -1.66
N ARG A 16 14.05 32.68 -1.12
CA ARG A 16 13.70 31.29 -1.34
C ARG A 16 12.31 31.23 -0.73
N ALA A 17 11.32 31.69 -1.48
CA ALA A 17 9.98 31.21 -1.35
C ALA A 17 10.18 29.70 -1.52
N SER A 18 10.34 29.02 -0.40
CA SER A 18 10.11 27.60 -0.32
C SER A 18 8.73 27.47 -0.92
N LEU A 19 8.68 27.12 -2.21
CA LEU A 19 7.45 26.75 -2.86
C LEU A 19 6.92 25.64 -1.98
N LEU A 20 5.98 25.97 -1.09
CA LEU A 20 5.26 25.02 -0.27
C LEU A 20 4.38 24.27 -1.26
N ARG A 21 5.02 23.33 -1.97
CA ARG A 21 4.38 22.40 -2.88
C ARG A 21 3.39 21.66 -2.00
N ARG A 22 2.11 21.97 -2.15
CA ARG A 22 1.04 21.30 -1.42
C ARG A 22 1.08 19.83 -1.84
N GLY A 23 1.63 18.99 -0.97
CA GLY A 23 1.64 17.55 -1.15
C GLY A 23 0.21 17.05 -1.06
N TYR A 24 -0.28 16.43 -2.13
CA TYR A 24 -1.52 15.69 -2.13
C TYR A 24 -1.21 14.29 -1.59
N SER A 25 -1.75 13.95 -0.42
CA SER A 25 -1.78 12.58 0.06
C SER A 25 -3.13 11.98 -0.28
N SER A 26 -3.16 10.89 -1.05
CA SER A 26 -4.33 10.03 -1.08
C SER A 26 -4.49 9.35 0.29
N GLY A 27 -5.72 9.24 0.81
CA GLY A 27 -5.97 8.48 2.03
C GLY A 27 -5.52 7.02 1.91
N ALA A 28 -5.22 6.38 3.04
CA ALA A 28 -4.86 4.97 3.06
C ALA A 28 -6.00 4.10 2.49
N VAL A 29 -5.65 3.06 1.73
CA VAL A 29 -6.63 2.05 1.32
C VAL A 29 -7.12 1.32 2.58
N PRO A 30 -8.45 1.27 2.84
CA PRO A 30 -8.96 0.61 4.04
C PRO A 30 -8.62 -0.88 4.00
N GLU A 31 -8.11 -1.39 5.12
CA GLU A 31 -7.87 -2.81 5.30
C GLU A 31 -9.20 -3.54 5.36
N ARG A 32 -9.34 -4.60 4.55
CA ARG A 32 -10.56 -5.42 4.51
C ARG A 32 -10.22 -6.86 4.78
N LYS A 33 -10.80 -7.38 5.87
CA LYS A 33 -10.80 -8.79 6.20
C LYS A 33 -12.04 -9.43 5.59
N VAL A 34 -11.85 -10.47 4.79
CA VAL A 34 -12.93 -11.24 4.16
C VAL A 34 -12.87 -12.67 4.67
N ALA A 35 -14.04 -13.25 4.96
CA ALA A 35 -14.15 -14.65 5.34
C ALA A 35 -14.96 -15.42 4.29
N VAL A 36 -14.46 -16.59 3.89
CA VAL A 36 -15.17 -17.53 3.02
C VAL A 36 -15.62 -18.73 3.85
N LEU A 37 -16.93 -18.92 3.96
CA LEU A 37 -17.54 -20.09 4.62
C LEU A 37 -17.84 -21.15 3.57
N GLY A 38 -17.38 -22.38 3.80
CA GLY A 38 -17.42 -23.45 2.79
C GLY A 38 -16.20 -23.44 1.86
N ALA A 39 -15.04 -22.99 2.36
CA ALA A 39 -13.82 -22.78 1.56
C ALA A 39 -13.25 -24.06 0.93
N ALA A 40 -13.53 -25.24 1.50
CA ALA A 40 -13.07 -26.52 0.95
C ALA A 40 -14.02 -27.10 -0.12
N GLY A 41 -15.23 -26.55 -0.26
CA GLY A 41 -16.18 -26.95 -1.29
C GLY A 41 -15.75 -26.57 -2.70
N GLY A 42 -16.38 -27.19 -3.71
CA GLY A 42 -16.03 -26.98 -5.13
C GLY A 42 -16.19 -25.52 -5.62
N ILE A 43 -17.02 -24.71 -4.96
CA ILE A 43 -17.16 -23.27 -5.22
C ILE A 43 -16.25 -22.45 -4.30
N GLY A 44 -16.07 -22.89 -3.06
CA GLY A 44 -15.26 -22.18 -2.06
C GLY A 44 -13.80 -22.07 -2.46
N GLN A 45 -13.24 -23.11 -3.08
CA GLN A 45 -11.85 -23.11 -3.52
C GLN A 45 -11.58 -22.04 -4.61
N PRO A 46 -12.30 -22.01 -5.75
CA PRO A 46 -12.09 -20.95 -6.75
C PRO A 46 -12.46 -19.57 -6.21
N LEU A 47 -13.47 -19.44 -5.34
CA LEU A 47 -13.78 -18.17 -4.68
C LEU A 47 -12.62 -17.69 -3.79
N SER A 48 -12.00 -18.58 -3.03
CA SER A 48 -10.85 -18.27 -2.16
C SER A 48 -9.64 -17.79 -2.98
N LEU A 49 -9.38 -18.42 -4.12
CA LEU A 49 -8.36 -17.99 -5.07
C LEU A 49 -8.66 -16.57 -5.60
N LEU A 50 -9.89 -16.31 -6.06
CA LEU A 50 -10.29 -14.99 -6.54
C LEU A 50 -10.19 -13.92 -5.45
N MET A 51 -10.52 -14.24 -4.20
CA MET A 51 -10.39 -13.33 -3.08
C MET A 51 -8.92 -13.03 -2.74
N LYS A 52 -8.03 -14.02 -2.80
CA LYS A 52 -6.58 -13.81 -2.61
C LYS A 52 -5.98 -12.87 -3.65
N LEU A 53 -6.47 -12.93 -4.89
CA LEU A 53 -6.03 -12.08 -6.01
C LEU A 53 -6.66 -10.68 -5.98
N ASN A 54 -7.69 -10.45 -5.18
CA ASN A 54 -8.39 -9.18 -5.16
C ASN A 54 -7.55 -8.12 -4.40
N PRO A 55 -7.10 -7.03 -5.04
CA PRO A 55 -6.27 -6.00 -4.40
C PRO A 55 -6.99 -5.24 -3.27
N LEU A 56 -8.31 -5.40 -3.18
CA LEU A 56 -9.15 -4.81 -2.16
C LEU A 56 -9.17 -5.64 -0.88
N VAL A 57 -8.76 -6.91 -0.92
CA VAL A 57 -8.69 -7.81 0.24
C VAL A 57 -7.32 -7.71 0.88
N SER A 58 -7.30 -7.43 2.19
CA SER A 58 -6.07 -7.32 2.97
C SER A 58 -5.82 -8.55 3.83
N LYS A 59 -6.88 -9.25 4.24
CA LYS A 59 -6.80 -10.49 5.02
C LYS A 59 -7.88 -11.46 4.54
N LEU A 60 -7.52 -12.70 4.24
CA LEU A 60 -8.44 -13.75 3.82
C LEU A 60 -8.54 -14.84 4.89
N ALA A 61 -9.72 -14.99 5.48
CA ALA A 61 -10.02 -16.07 6.41
C ALA A 61 -10.82 -17.17 5.70
N LEU A 62 -10.39 -18.42 5.85
CA LEU A 62 -11.05 -19.58 5.26
C LEU A 62 -11.66 -20.43 6.36
N TYR A 63 -12.88 -20.91 6.14
CA TYR A 63 -13.58 -21.79 7.08
C TYR A 63 -14.36 -22.88 6.34
N ASP A 64 -14.30 -24.10 6.87
CA ASP A 64 -15.11 -25.23 6.49
C ASP A 64 -15.15 -26.25 7.66
N ILE A 65 -16.02 -27.27 7.57
CA ILE A 65 -16.08 -28.36 8.55
C ILE A 65 -14.81 -29.23 8.47
N ALA A 66 -14.28 -29.43 7.26
CA ALA A 66 -13.07 -30.21 7.00
C ALA A 66 -12.31 -29.69 5.77
N GLY A 67 -11.03 -30.03 5.65
CA GLY A 67 -10.24 -29.76 4.44
C GLY A 67 -9.70 -28.31 4.27
N THR A 68 -10.11 -27.36 5.12
CA THR A 68 -9.66 -25.96 5.06
C THR A 68 -8.13 -25.78 5.14
N PRO A 69 -7.35 -26.53 5.94
CA PRO A 69 -5.90 -26.37 6.00
C PRO A 69 -5.19 -26.56 4.65
N GLY A 70 -5.67 -27.48 3.81
CA GLY A 70 -5.12 -27.70 2.47
C GLY A 70 -5.36 -26.51 1.56
N VAL A 71 -6.60 -25.99 1.54
CA VAL A 71 -6.95 -24.80 0.76
C VAL A 71 -6.16 -23.57 1.23
N ALA A 72 -5.99 -23.41 2.55
CA ALA A 72 -5.20 -22.33 3.11
C ALA A 72 -3.73 -22.42 2.67
N ALA A 73 -3.15 -23.62 2.66
CA ALA A 73 -1.78 -23.84 2.19
C ALA A 73 -1.64 -23.47 0.70
N ASP A 74 -2.54 -23.96 -0.17
CA ASP A 74 -2.52 -23.67 -1.60
C ASP A 74 -2.59 -22.16 -1.89
N VAL A 75 -3.49 -21.46 -1.18
CA VAL A 75 -3.70 -20.02 -1.34
C VAL A 75 -2.54 -19.20 -0.73
N SER A 76 -1.87 -19.71 0.31
CA SER A 76 -0.75 -19.02 0.99
C SER A 76 0.49 -18.85 0.10
N HIS A 77 0.69 -19.74 -0.87
CA HIS A 77 1.81 -19.67 -1.82
C HIS A 77 1.65 -18.58 -2.89
N ILE A 78 0.46 -17.97 -2.98
CA ILE A 78 0.19 -16.93 -3.97
C ILE A 78 0.69 -15.59 -3.43
N ASN A 79 1.68 -15.03 -4.12
CA ASN A 79 2.32 -13.77 -3.74
C ASN A 79 1.42 -12.56 -4.05
N THR A 80 0.48 -12.27 -3.15
CA THR A 80 -0.33 -11.05 -3.13
C THR A 80 -0.24 -10.38 -1.77
N ARG A 81 -0.74 -9.14 -1.69
CA ARG A 81 -0.77 -8.36 -0.44
C ARG A 81 -1.64 -8.98 0.65
N SER A 82 -2.69 -9.72 0.29
CA SER A 82 -3.58 -10.31 1.29
C SER A 82 -2.83 -11.35 2.11
N GLU A 83 -2.81 -11.22 3.43
CA GLU A 83 -2.46 -12.34 4.33
C GLU A 83 -3.55 -13.40 4.34
#